data_AF-A0A2H5YVF0-F1
#
_entry.id   AF-A0A2H5YVF0-F1
#
_cell.length_a   1.000
_cell.length_b   1.000
_cell.length_c   1.000
_cell.angle_alpha   90.00
_cell.angle_beta   90.00
_cell.angle_gamma   90.00
#
_symmetry.space_group_name_H-M   'P 1'
#
loop_
_entity.id
_entity.type
_entity.pdbx_description
1 polymer ?
#
loop_
_entity_poly.entity_id
_entity_poly.type
_entity_poly.pdbx_seq_one_letter_code
_entity_poly.pdbx_strand_id
1 'polypeptide(L)'
;MGAQVVSVCLEERAPQPFDFVSTVSEHGWAYLKPFEWDAAAGELRRVHRLASGRVARLRMREGSEGSASVRVVVETAGGALAVEEEAEIRRAVRRMLRLDEDLSEFYQYCDRLDGWSLRLTPGGGRLLRCPSLFEDVVYTLCTTNVNWPGTKRMMERLVATLGEPFPGRDDWRAFPTPQAIAAAGPDRLREEARLGYRSAYVWQLASDVVEGRLDLGALEDPELATEEQYRALRRIKGIGDYAASTLLMLLGHYDFLGVDSEAKAFVSKKYFQGQPVSEAQVRAVYEPWGRWQYLALWFDAPLTGFSDLT
;
A
#
# COMPACT_ATOMS: atom_id res chain seq x y z
N MET A 1 -22.63 -20.64 -19.06
CA MET A 1 -21.50 -21.55 -18.81
C MET A 1 -20.45 -20.76 -18.06
N GLY A 2 -20.17 -21.09 -16.80
CA GLY A 2 -19.12 -20.40 -16.05
C GLY A 2 -17.76 -20.68 -16.71
N ALA A 3 -16.95 -19.63 -16.92
CA ALA A 3 -15.60 -19.82 -17.43
C ALA A 3 -14.82 -20.75 -16.48
N GLN A 4 -14.14 -21.75 -17.03
CA GLN A 4 -13.32 -22.64 -16.22
C GLN A 4 -12.15 -21.85 -15.65
N VAL A 5 -12.01 -21.85 -14.32
CA VAL A 5 -10.87 -21.21 -13.65
C VAL A 5 -9.65 -22.13 -13.78
N VAL A 6 -8.57 -21.59 -14.34
CA VAL A 6 -7.26 -22.25 -14.42
C VAL A 6 -6.31 -21.57 -13.45
N SER A 7 -5.54 -22.39 -12.72
CA SER A 7 -4.59 -21.91 -11.72
C SER A 7 -3.15 -22.20 -12.14
N VAL A 8 -2.29 -21.19 -12.07
CA VAL A 8 -0.83 -21.31 -12.24
C VAL A 8 -0.17 -21.00 -10.90
N CYS A 9 0.86 -21.76 -10.52
CA CYS A 9 1.62 -21.51 -9.30
C CYS A 9 2.98 -20.92 -9.67
N LEU A 10 3.30 -19.77 -9.11
CA LEU A 10 4.59 -19.11 -9.20
C LEU A 10 5.24 -19.13 -7.80
N GLU A 11 6.57 -19.13 -7.76
CA GLU A 11 7.33 -18.86 -6.54
C GLU A 11 8.21 -17.64 -6.74
N GLU A 12 8.09 -16.68 -5.83
CA GLU A 12 8.90 -15.47 -5.77
C GLU A 12 9.91 -15.58 -4.64
N ARG A 13 11.19 -15.36 -4.93
CA ARG A 13 12.21 -15.33 -3.88
C ARG A 13 11.99 -14.11 -2.99
N ALA A 14 11.95 -14.36 -1.68
CA ALA A 14 11.91 -13.35 -0.63
C ALA A 14 13.31 -13.12 -0.04
N PRO A 15 13.61 -11.89 0.42
CA PRO A 15 14.83 -11.63 1.18
C PRO A 15 14.82 -12.39 2.51
N GLN A 16 15.96 -12.45 3.19
CA GLN A 16 16.04 -13.03 4.53
C GLN A 16 16.73 -12.04 5.49
N PRO A 17 16.17 -11.81 6.69
CA PRO A 17 14.90 -12.35 7.18
C PRO A 17 13.68 -11.69 6.49
N PHE A 18 12.58 -12.43 6.37
CA PHE A 18 11.31 -11.94 5.82
C PHE A 18 10.12 -12.58 6.54
N ASP A 19 9.20 -11.74 7.00
CA ASP A 19 7.94 -12.15 7.62
C ASP A 19 6.77 -11.73 6.71
N PHE A 20 6.17 -12.72 6.04
CA PHE A 20 5.05 -12.48 5.13
C PHE A 20 3.83 -11.90 5.86
N VAL A 21 3.50 -12.46 7.03
CA VAL A 21 2.31 -12.04 7.80
C VAL A 21 2.49 -10.61 8.27
N SER A 22 3.62 -10.28 8.90
CA SER A 22 3.95 -8.91 9.30
C SER A 22 3.88 -7.95 8.13
N THR A 23 4.50 -8.30 6.99
CA THR A 23 4.50 -7.46 5.78
C THR A 23 3.08 -7.10 5.33
N VAL A 24 2.17 -8.07 5.37
CA VAL A 24 0.80 -7.89 4.89
C VAL A 24 -0.10 -7.22 5.93
N SER A 25 -0.06 -7.65 7.19
CA SER A 25 -1.05 -7.23 8.19
C SER A 25 -0.67 -5.98 9.00
N GLU A 26 0.60 -5.56 8.98
CA GLU A 26 1.03 -4.35 9.70
C GLU A 26 0.58 -3.06 9.02
N HIS A 27 0.08 -3.11 7.77
CA HIS A 27 -0.43 -1.95 7.04
C HIS A 27 -1.89 -2.11 6.60
N GLY A 28 -2.69 -1.05 6.70
CA GLY A 28 -4.14 -1.12 6.46
C GLY A 28 -4.57 -1.48 5.03
N TRP A 29 -3.69 -1.38 4.03
CA TRP A 29 -4.07 -1.64 2.63
C TRP A 29 -4.52 -3.06 2.34
N ALA A 30 -4.07 -4.06 3.12
CA ALA A 30 -4.52 -5.45 2.96
C ALA A 30 -6.03 -5.61 3.15
N TYR A 31 -6.68 -4.62 3.77
CA TYR A 31 -8.11 -4.59 4.08
C TYR A 31 -8.90 -3.62 3.20
N LEU A 32 -8.30 -3.06 2.15
CA LEU A 32 -8.98 -2.22 1.15
C LEU A 32 -9.10 -2.96 -0.17
N LYS A 33 -10.32 -2.99 -0.73
CA LYS A 33 -10.56 -3.58 -2.06
C LYS A 33 -9.65 -2.95 -3.11
N PRO A 34 -9.07 -3.76 -4.02
CA PRO A 34 -9.39 -5.17 -4.26
C PRO A 34 -8.56 -6.18 -3.44
N PHE A 35 -7.76 -5.75 -2.45
CA PHE A 35 -7.13 -6.68 -1.51
C PHE A 35 -8.15 -7.33 -0.57
N GLU A 36 -7.82 -8.55 -0.12
CA GLU A 36 -8.51 -9.28 0.94
C GLU A 36 -7.47 -10.06 1.76
N TRP A 37 -7.37 -9.78 3.06
CA TRP A 37 -6.54 -10.55 3.99
C TRP A 37 -7.34 -11.63 4.70
N ASP A 38 -6.89 -12.88 4.58
CA ASP A 38 -7.42 -14.04 5.30
C ASP A 38 -6.42 -14.44 6.39
N ALA A 39 -6.60 -13.90 7.59
CA ALA A 39 -5.69 -14.12 8.73
C ALA A 39 -5.61 -15.59 9.17
N ALA A 40 -6.73 -16.33 9.09
CA ALA A 40 -6.76 -17.75 9.47
C ALA A 40 -5.95 -18.60 8.48
N ALA A 41 -5.96 -18.23 7.21
CA ALA A 41 -5.22 -18.92 6.17
C ALA A 41 -3.80 -18.37 5.92
N GLY A 42 -3.44 -17.25 6.55
CA GLY A 42 -2.19 -16.52 6.27
C GLY A 42 -2.07 -16.12 4.80
N GLU A 43 -3.16 -15.66 4.19
CA GLU A 43 -3.25 -15.46 2.74
C GLU A 43 -3.73 -14.06 2.34
N LEU A 44 -2.95 -13.39 1.50
CA LEU A 44 -3.36 -12.17 0.84
C LEU A 44 -3.94 -12.49 -0.53
N ARG A 45 -5.15 -12.01 -0.80
CA ARG A 45 -5.81 -12.16 -2.10
C ARG A 45 -6.01 -10.81 -2.75
N ARG A 46 -5.96 -10.77 -4.08
CA ARG A 46 -6.30 -9.57 -4.86
C ARG A 46 -6.82 -9.95 -6.23
N VAL A 47 -7.83 -9.25 -6.72
CA VAL A 47 -8.16 -9.24 -8.16
C VAL A 47 -7.30 -8.18 -8.85
N HIS A 48 -6.59 -8.59 -9.89
CA HIS A 48 -5.59 -7.80 -10.58
C HIS A 48 -5.84 -7.81 -12.09
N ARG A 49 -5.82 -6.64 -12.70
CA ARG A 49 -5.94 -6.48 -14.15
C ARG A 49 -4.56 -6.28 -14.74
N LEU A 50 -4.19 -7.16 -15.67
CA LEU A 50 -2.93 -7.11 -16.40
C LEU A 50 -2.97 -6.06 -17.52
N ALA A 51 -1.80 -5.66 -18.00
CA ALA A 51 -1.67 -4.76 -19.14
C ALA A 51 -2.33 -5.35 -20.41
N SER A 52 -2.38 -6.67 -20.54
CA SER A 52 -3.09 -7.39 -21.62
C SER A 52 -4.61 -7.19 -21.60
N GLY A 53 -5.16 -6.60 -20.53
CA GLY A 53 -6.61 -6.51 -20.28
C GLY A 53 -7.19 -7.75 -19.60
N ARG A 54 -6.39 -8.80 -19.40
CA ARG A 54 -6.81 -9.99 -18.68
C ARG A 54 -6.94 -9.69 -17.19
N VAL A 55 -8.06 -10.09 -16.59
CA VAL A 55 -8.27 -10.01 -15.14
C VAL A 55 -7.97 -11.37 -14.51
N ALA A 56 -7.06 -11.37 -13.54
CA ALA A 56 -6.64 -12.53 -12.77
C ALA A 56 -6.91 -12.32 -11.28
N ARG A 57 -7.00 -13.40 -10.51
CA ARG A 57 -6.99 -13.33 -9.04
C ARG A 57 -5.70 -13.93 -8.52
N LEU A 58 -4.98 -13.12 -7.74
CA LEU A 58 -3.72 -13.48 -7.11
C LEU A 58 -4.00 -13.91 -5.69
N ARG A 59 -3.40 -15.03 -5.28
CA ARG A 59 -3.42 -15.53 -3.91
C ARG A 59 -1.99 -15.76 -3.47
N MET A 60 -1.55 -15.00 -2.48
CA MET A 60 -0.17 -14.96 -2.01
C MET A 60 -0.12 -15.50 -0.59
N ARG A 61 0.84 -16.39 -0.32
CA ARG A 61 1.16 -16.93 1.01
C ARG A 61 2.67 -17.03 1.16
N GLU A 62 3.13 -17.16 2.40
CA GLU A 62 4.48 -17.63 2.66
C GLU A 62 4.72 -18.97 1.93
N GLY A 63 5.91 -19.12 1.38
CA GLY A 63 6.38 -20.36 0.76
C GLY A 63 6.54 -21.48 1.78
N SER A 64 7.03 -22.64 1.34
CA SER A 64 7.35 -23.72 2.28
C SER A 64 8.44 -23.30 3.27
N GLU A 65 8.38 -23.86 4.48
CA GLU A 65 9.35 -23.58 5.53
C GLU A 65 10.79 -23.78 5.02
N GLY A 66 11.66 -22.77 5.22
CA GLY A 66 13.04 -22.76 4.73
C GLY A 66 13.24 -22.39 3.26
N SER A 67 12.18 -22.18 2.46
CA SER A 67 12.30 -21.83 1.04
C SER A 67 12.68 -20.37 0.76
N ALA A 68 12.60 -19.49 1.77
CA ALA A 68 12.78 -18.04 1.62
C ALA A 68 12.00 -17.50 0.40
N SER A 69 10.72 -17.85 0.29
CA SER A 69 9.91 -17.55 -0.88
C SER A 69 8.47 -17.17 -0.52
N VAL A 70 7.78 -16.57 -1.49
CA VAL A 70 6.35 -16.31 -1.48
C VAL A 70 5.71 -17.16 -2.58
N ARG A 71 4.74 -17.98 -2.21
CA ARG A 71 3.96 -18.76 -3.15
C ARG A 71 2.81 -17.92 -3.69
N VAL A 72 2.69 -17.83 -5.02
CA VAL A 72 1.65 -17.07 -5.70
C VAL A 72 0.82 -18.00 -6.57
N VAL A 73 -0.45 -18.17 -6.23
CA VAL A 73 -1.42 -18.87 -7.08
C VAL A 73 -2.19 -17.84 -7.89
N VAL A 74 -2.10 -17.94 -9.22
CA VAL A 74 -2.76 -17.06 -10.18
C VAL A 74 -3.96 -17.80 -10.78
N GLU A 75 -5.16 -17.35 -10.45
CA GLU A 75 -6.43 -17.85 -10.97
C GLU A 75 -6.86 -16.99 -12.18
N THR A 76 -7.19 -17.61 -13.31
CA THR A 76 -7.64 -16.90 -14.51
C THR A 76 -8.82 -17.62 -15.18
N ALA A 77 -9.64 -16.89 -15.93
CA ALA A 77 -10.76 -17.46 -16.68
C ALA A 77 -10.39 -17.89 -18.12
N GLY A 78 -9.20 -18.46 -18.32
CA GLY A 78 -8.66 -18.78 -19.64
C GLY A 78 -7.44 -19.71 -19.57
N GLY A 79 -6.72 -19.85 -20.69
CA GLY A 79 -5.56 -20.74 -20.83
C GLY A 79 -4.32 -20.35 -20.00
N ALA A 80 -3.15 -20.87 -20.34
CA ALA A 80 -1.91 -20.53 -19.65
C ALA A 80 -1.63 -19.01 -19.66
N LEU A 81 -0.79 -18.54 -18.72
CA LEU A 81 -0.29 -17.17 -18.72
C LEU A 81 0.71 -17.00 -19.86
N ALA A 82 0.68 -15.86 -20.55
CA ALA A 82 1.79 -15.47 -21.41
C ALA A 82 3.03 -15.14 -20.58
N VAL A 83 4.22 -15.17 -21.18
CA VAL A 83 5.49 -14.89 -20.50
C VAL A 83 5.50 -13.47 -19.93
N GLU A 84 4.93 -12.51 -20.67
CA GLU A 84 4.82 -11.11 -20.28
C GLU A 84 3.83 -10.92 -19.13
N GLU A 85 2.73 -11.68 -19.13
CA GLU A 85 1.74 -11.68 -18.05
C GLU A 85 2.35 -12.24 -16.75
N GLU A 86 3.11 -13.34 -16.85
CA GLU A 86 3.83 -13.88 -15.71
C GLU A 86 4.84 -12.86 -15.16
N ALA A 87 5.68 -12.28 -16.03
CA ALA A 87 6.68 -11.29 -15.63
C ALA A 87 6.04 -10.04 -14.97
N GLU A 88 4.89 -9.58 -15.48
CA GLU A 88 4.11 -8.50 -14.87
C GLU A 88 3.61 -8.87 -13.47
N ILE A 89 3.05 -10.07 -13.29
CA ILE A 89 2.58 -10.55 -11.98
C ILE A 89 3.73 -10.63 -10.99
N ARG A 90 4.88 -11.18 -11.40
CA ARG A 90 6.08 -11.28 -10.55
C ARG A 90 6.52 -9.89 -10.08
N ARG A 91 6.66 -8.94 -11.00
CA ARG A 91 7.00 -7.54 -10.69
C ARG A 91 5.98 -6.90 -9.74
N ALA A 92 4.68 -7.11 -9.98
CA ALA A 92 3.62 -6.61 -9.11
C ALA A 92 3.71 -7.19 -7.68
N VAL A 93 3.95 -8.49 -7.54
CA VAL A 93 4.12 -9.16 -6.24
C VAL A 93 5.36 -8.64 -5.51
N ARG A 94 6.50 -8.56 -6.20
CA ARG A 94 7.74 -8.00 -5.65
C ARG A 94 7.55 -6.57 -5.16
N ARG A 95 6.85 -5.75 -5.95
CA ARG A 95 6.48 -4.38 -5.56
C ARG A 95 5.60 -4.39 -4.31
N MET A 96 4.47 -5.10 -4.33
CA MET A 96 3.49 -5.09 -3.23
C MET A 96 4.13 -5.50 -1.90
N LEU A 97 4.92 -6.57 -1.91
CA LEU A 97 5.55 -7.13 -0.72
C LEU A 97 6.94 -6.54 -0.41
N ARG A 98 7.40 -5.59 -1.22
CA ARG A 98 8.69 -4.89 -1.08
C ARG A 98 9.87 -5.86 -0.96
N LEU A 99 9.87 -6.90 -1.81
CA LEU A 99 10.87 -7.97 -1.77
C LEU A 99 12.27 -7.52 -2.19
N ASP A 100 12.37 -6.37 -2.86
CA ASP A 100 13.63 -5.77 -3.31
C ASP A 100 14.27 -4.81 -2.27
N GLU A 101 13.56 -4.52 -1.18
CA GLU A 101 14.02 -3.56 -0.19
C GLU A 101 15.00 -4.19 0.81
N ASP A 102 16.14 -3.52 1.02
CA ASP A 102 17.14 -3.92 2.01
C ASP A 102 16.92 -3.20 3.35
N LEU A 103 16.51 -3.96 4.36
CA LEU A 103 16.30 -3.49 5.73
C LEU A 103 17.45 -3.86 6.67
N SER A 104 18.58 -4.36 6.16
CA SER A 104 19.70 -4.80 6.98
C SER A 104 20.23 -3.70 7.90
N GLU A 105 20.36 -2.47 7.39
CA GLU A 105 20.77 -1.32 8.20
C GLU A 105 19.71 -0.95 9.25
N PHE A 106 18.42 -1.08 8.95
CA PHE A 106 17.34 -0.85 9.92
C PHE A 106 17.42 -1.85 11.07
N TYR A 107 17.60 -3.14 10.77
CA TYR A 107 17.74 -4.18 11.78
C TYR A 107 18.97 -3.96 12.67
N GLN A 108 20.11 -3.61 12.09
CA GLN A 108 21.30 -3.21 12.85
C GLN A 108 21.06 -2.00 13.74
N TYR A 109 20.18 -1.08 13.32
CA TYR A 109 19.78 0.07 14.14
C TYR A 109 18.94 -0.37 15.34
N CYS A 110 17.95 -1.23 15.11
CA CYS A 110 17.11 -1.82 16.17
C CYS A 110 17.95 -2.56 17.22
N ASP A 111 18.97 -3.31 16.81
CA ASP A 111 19.84 -4.07 17.72
C ASP A 111 20.73 -3.19 18.61
N ARG A 112 21.01 -1.94 18.20
CA ARG A 112 21.91 -1.02 18.91
C ARG A 112 21.19 -0.04 19.85
N LEU A 113 19.91 0.22 19.62
CA LEU A 113 19.17 1.24 20.38
C LEU A 113 18.55 0.63 21.64
N ASP A 114 19.36 0.56 22.70
CA ASP A 114 18.89 0.21 24.04
C ASP A 114 17.77 1.15 24.51
N GLY A 115 16.70 0.58 25.07
CA GLY A 115 15.58 1.33 25.67
C GLY A 115 14.40 1.61 24.76
N TRP A 116 14.46 1.26 23.47
CA TRP A 116 13.31 1.28 22.57
C TRP A 116 12.60 -0.08 22.54
N SER A 117 11.27 -0.07 22.56
CA SER A 117 10.46 -1.28 22.42
C SER A 117 9.57 -1.15 21.20
N LEU A 118 10.11 -1.61 20.07
CA LEU A 118 9.40 -1.72 18.81
C LEU A 118 8.66 -3.05 18.73
N ARG A 119 7.48 -3.05 18.11
CA ARG A 119 6.70 -4.27 17.79
C ARG A 119 7.25 -5.01 16.56
N LEU A 120 8.56 -5.09 16.42
CA LEU A 120 9.20 -5.69 15.25
C LEU A 120 9.35 -7.19 15.45
N THR A 121 8.73 -7.99 14.57
CA THR A 121 8.97 -9.44 14.49
C THR A 121 10.27 -9.73 13.72
N PRO A 122 10.92 -10.89 13.92
CA PRO A 122 12.02 -11.30 13.07
C PRO A 122 11.61 -11.31 11.59
N GLY A 123 12.26 -10.50 10.76
CA GLY A 123 11.92 -10.35 9.33
C GLY A 123 10.77 -9.39 9.02
N GLY A 124 10.17 -8.77 10.04
CA GLY A 124 9.21 -7.68 9.89
C GLY A 124 9.87 -6.37 9.42
N GLY A 125 9.09 -5.30 9.29
CA GLY A 125 9.61 -3.98 8.90
C GLY A 125 9.14 -3.50 7.53
N ARG A 126 8.83 -4.44 6.62
CA ARG A 126 8.21 -4.12 5.33
C ARG A 126 6.73 -3.83 5.54
N LEU A 127 6.20 -2.86 4.82
CA LEU A 127 4.78 -2.51 4.82
C LEU A 127 4.22 -2.78 3.43
N LEU A 128 3.16 -3.60 3.33
CA LEU A 128 2.47 -3.87 2.06
C LEU A 128 2.25 -2.56 1.29
N ARG A 129 2.31 -2.59 -0.04
CA ARG A 129 1.91 -1.49 -0.94
C ARG A 129 1.08 -1.98 -2.12
N CYS A 130 0.50 -1.07 -2.90
CA CYS A 130 -0.22 -1.44 -4.11
C CYS A 130 0.72 -1.78 -5.28
N PRO A 131 0.26 -2.50 -6.31
CA PRO A 131 1.06 -2.88 -7.47
C PRO A 131 1.43 -1.70 -8.36
N SER A 132 0.96 -0.49 -8.07
CA SER A 132 1.33 0.75 -8.75
C SER A 132 1.24 1.95 -7.81
N LEU A 133 2.10 2.96 -8.01
CA LEU A 133 1.98 4.23 -7.30
C LEU A 133 0.63 4.93 -7.55
N PHE A 134 0.02 4.76 -8.74
CA PHE A 134 -1.30 5.34 -9.01
C PHE A 134 -2.34 4.88 -7.99
N GLU A 135 -2.40 3.58 -7.74
CA GLU A 135 -3.32 3.02 -6.78
C GLU A 135 -2.99 3.43 -5.33
N ASP A 136 -1.70 3.49 -4.99
CA ASP A 136 -1.23 4.01 -3.69
C ASP A 136 -1.67 5.47 -3.44
N VAL A 137 -1.59 6.33 -4.46
CA VAL A 137 -2.03 7.74 -4.39
C VAL A 137 -3.55 7.81 -4.22
N VAL A 138 -4.33 7.01 -4.94
CA VAL A 138 -5.79 6.98 -4.77
C VAL A 138 -6.17 6.48 -3.38
N TYR A 139 -5.55 5.39 -2.91
CA TYR A 139 -5.72 4.87 -1.56
C TYR A 139 -5.43 5.95 -0.52
N THR A 140 -4.31 6.65 -0.65
CA THR A 140 -3.90 7.72 0.27
C THR A 140 -4.84 8.93 0.24
N LEU A 141 -5.31 9.34 -0.94
CA LEU A 141 -6.33 10.40 -1.04
C LEU A 141 -7.60 10.00 -0.27
N CYS A 142 -8.00 8.74 -0.37
CA CYS A 142 -9.15 8.18 0.32
C CYS A 142 -8.98 8.04 1.85
N THR A 143 -7.78 8.17 2.42
CA THR A 143 -7.57 8.13 3.89
C THR A 143 -7.59 9.51 4.54
N THR A 144 -7.45 10.59 3.78
CA THR A 144 -7.46 11.96 4.32
C THR A 144 -8.80 12.27 5.00
N ASN A 145 -8.84 12.99 6.13
CA ASN A 145 -10.07 13.50 6.78
C ASN A 145 -11.27 12.53 6.82
N VAL A 146 -11.02 11.26 7.17
CA VAL A 146 -12.05 10.22 7.27
C VAL A 146 -11.60 9.17 8.28
N ASN A 147 -12.56 8.46 8.87
CA ASN A 147 -12.24 7.28 9.66
C ASN A 147 -12.05 6.04 8.76
N TRP A 148 -11.43 5.01 9.32
CA TRP A 148 -11.09 3.80 8.58
C TRP A 148 -12.28 3.08 7.91
N PRO A 149 -13.44 2.89 8.59
CA PRO A 149 -14.63 2.31 7.93
C PRO A 149 -15.13 3.16 6.74
N GLY A 150 -14.95 4.49 6.80
CA GLY A 150 -15.25 5.37 5.68
C GLY A 150 -14.34 5.12 4.48
N THR A 151 -13.04 4.94 4.71
CA THR A 151 -12.07 4.55 3.68
C THR A 151 -12.43 3.21 3.04
N LYS A 152 -12.68 2.17 3.86
CA LYS A 152 -13.11 0.83 3.39
C LYS A 152 -14.30 0.94 2.43
N ARG A 153 -15.37 1.64 2.83
CA ARG A 153 -16.57 1.83 2.00
C ARG A 153 -16.32 2.61 0.71
N MET A 154 -15.46 3.62 0.72
CA MET A 154 -15.11 4.36 -0.50
C MET A 154 -14.38 3.44 -1.49
N MET A 155 -13.43 2.65 -1.02
CA MET A 155 -12.66 1.73 -1.86
C MET A 155 -13.53 0.60 -2.41
N GLU A 156 -14.40 0.00 -1.58
CA GLU A 156 -15.37 -1.00 -2.01
C GLU A 156 -16.26 -0.47 -3.13
N ARG A 157 -16.81 0.74 -2.99
CA ARG A 157 -17.68 1.33 -4.02
C ARG A 157 -16.90 1.70 -5.27
N LEU A 158 -15.70 2.27 -5.14
CA LEU A 158 -14.86 2.62 -6.29
C LEU A 158 -14.56 1.38 -7.14
N VAL A 159 -14.14 0.27 -6.51
CA VAL A 159 -13.88 -1.01 -7.18
C VAL A 159 -15.16 -1.63 -7.74
N ALA A 160 -16.27 -1.61 -6.99
CA ALA A 160 -17.55 -2.13 -7.48
C ALA A 160 -18.08 -1.36 -8.71
N THR A 161 -17.91 -0.04 -8.72
CA THR A 161 -18.45 0.86 -9.75
C THR A 161 -17.62 0.86 -11.04
N LEU A 162 -16.30 0.88 -10.92
CA LEU A 162 -15.38 1.10 -12.05
C LEU A 162 -14.40 -0.04 -12.30
N GLY A 163 -14.30 -1.01 -11.38
CA GLY A 163 -13.37 -2.12 -11.50
C GLY A 163 -13.82 -3.12 -12.55
N GLU A 164 -12.88 -3.59 -13.37
CA GLU A 164 -13.14 -4.64 -14.35
C GLU A 164 -13.39 -5.98 -13.64
N PRO A 165 -14.48 -6.69 -13.95
CA PRO A 165 -14.82 -7.94 -13.28
C PRO A 165 -13.93 -9.08 -13.78
N PHE A 166 -13.61 -9.99 -12.87
CA PHE A 166 -13.09 -11.30 -13.20
C PHE A 166 -14.14 -12.05 -14.03
N PRO A 167 -13.79 -12.68 -15.16
CA PRO A 167 -14.79 -13.28 -16.02
C PRO A 167 -15.58 -14.38 -15.32
N GLY A 168 -16.91 -14.26 -15.31
CA GLY A 168 -17.83 -15.17 -14.63
C GLY A 168 -18.03 -14.93 -13.13
N ARG A 169 -17.40 -13.88 -12.56
CA ARG A 169 -17.52 -13.49 -11.13
C ARG A 169 -17.58 -11.96 -10.99
N ASP A 170 -18.78 -11.40 -11.06
CA ASP A 170 -18.98 -9.95 -10.98
C ASP A 170 -18.62 -9.33 -9.61
N ASP A 171 -18.55 -10.15 -8.56
CA ASP A 171 -18.14 -9.76 -7.21
C ASP A 171 -16.61 -9.62 -7.07
N TRP A 172 -15.85 -10.18 -8.01
CA TRP A 172 -14.40 -10.09 -8.05
C TRP A 172 -13.99 -9.05 -9.07
N ARG A 173 -13.64 -7.84 -8.60
CA ARG A 173 -13.27 -6.73 -9.49
C ARG A 173 -11.87 -6.23 -9.21
N ALA A 174 -11.12 -5.99 -10.27
CA ALA A 174 -9.81 -5.37 -10.18
C ALA A 174 -9.93 -3.90 -9.78
N PHE A 175 -8.82 -3.29 -9.36
CA PHE A 175 -8.78 -1.86 -9.17
C PHE A 175 -9.03 -1.13 -10.50
N PRO A 176 -9.80 -0.02 -10.52
CA PRO A 176 -10.06 0.72 -11.75
C PRO A 176 -8.78 1.29 -12.37
N THR A 177 -8.68 1.24 -13.69
CA THR A 177 -7.57 1.87 -14.41
C THR A 177 -7.67 3.40 -14.35
N PRO A 178 -6.55 4.14 -14.54
CA PRO A 178 -6.61 5.59 -14.73
C PRO A 178 -7.62 6.01 -15.80
N GLN A 179 -7.69 5.26 -16.91
CA GLN A 179 -8.61 5.52 -18.01
C GLN A 179 -10.07 5.38 -17.57
N ALA A 180 -10.41 4.34 -16.80
CA ALA A 180 -11.77 4.13 -16.29
C ALA A 180 -12.19 5.25 -15.32
N ILE A 181 -11.29 5.71 -14.45
CA ILE A 181 -11.55 6.81 -13.52
C ILE A 181 -11.69 8.14 -14.25
N ALA A 182 -10.80 8.45 -15.20
CA ALA A 182 -10.86 9.68 -15.98
C ALA A 182 -12.14 9.76 -16.81
N ALA A 183 -12.54 8.66 -17.47
CA ALA A 183 -13.75 8.57 -18.27
C ALA A 183 -15.05 8.66 -17.45
N ALA A 184 -15.04 8.18 -16.20
CA ALA A 184 -16.21 8.26 -15.32
C ALA A 184 -16.58 9.71 -14.95
N GLY A 185 -15.61 10.62 -14.92
CA GLY A 185 -15.81 11.99 -14.49
C GLY A 185 -15.98 12.15 -12.96
N PRO A 186 -15.82 13.38 -12.44
CA PRO A 186 -15.87 13.62 -11.00
C PRO A 186 -17.27 13.42 -10.40
N ASP A 187 -18.34 13.66 -11.16
CA ASP A 187 -19.71 13.54 -10.65
C ASP A 187 -20.07 12.08 -10.38
N ARG A 188 -19.74 11.17 -11.28
CA ARG A 188 -19.95 9.73 -11.07
C ARG A 188 -19.15 9.19 -9.88
N LEU A 189 -17.91 9.62 -9.71
CA LEU A 189 -17.09 9.29 -8.54
C LEU A 189 -17.71 9.81 -7.23
N ARG A 190 -18.37 10.97 -7.28
CA ARG A 190 -19.05 11.55 -6.11
C ARG A 190 -20.35 10.82 -5.78
N GLU A 191 -21.13 10.48 -6.80
CA GLU A 191 -22.49 9.94 -6.65
C GLU A 191 -22.50 8.43 -6.42
N GLU A 192 -21.71 7.67 -7.19
CA GLU A 192 -21.68 6.21 -7.13
C GLU A 192 -20.59 5.71 -6.17
N ALA A 193 -19.35 6.18 -6.32
CA ALA A 193 -18.24 5.79 -5.44
C ALA A 193 -18.24 6.53 -4.08
N ARG A 194 -19.08 7.57 -3.94
CA ARG A 194 -19.25 8.35 -2.69
C ARG A 194 -17.95 8.94 -2.14
N LEU A 195 -17.04 9.36 -3.03
CA LEU A 195 -15.73 9.93 -2.63
C LEU A 195 -15.82 11.34 -2.02
N GLY A 196 -16.99 12.00 -2.11
CA GLY A 196 -17.19 13.37 -1.62
C GLY A 196 -16.28 14.37 -2.34
N TYR A 197 -15.59 15.24 -1.60
CA TYR A 197 -14.67 16.21 -2.21
C TYR A 197 -13.48 15.55 -2.93
N ARG A 198 -13.10 14.32 -2.55
CA ARG A 198 -11.97 13.58 -3.14
C ARG A 198 -12.27 13.15 -4.57
N SER A 199 -13.54 13.12 -4.98
CA SER A 199 -13.96 12.83 -6.36
C SER A 199 -13.20 13.69 -7.38
N ALA A 200 -13.08 15.00 -7.12
CA ALA A 200 -12.36 15.91 -7.98
C ALA A 200 -10.85 15.63 -8.01
N TYR A 201 -10.26 15.17 -6.89
CA TYR A 201 -8.82 14.92 -6.78
C TYR A 201 -8.43 13.61 -7.46
N VAL A 202 -9.20 12.55 -7.23
CA VAL A 202 -9.02 11.23 -7.85
C VAL A 202 -9.25 11.32 -9.36
N TRP A 203 -10.27 12.05 -9.80
CA TRP A 203 -10.49 12.31 -11.23
C TRP A 203 -9.34 13.11 -11.87
N GLN A 204 -8.88 14.19 -11.21
CA GLN A 204 -7.78 15.00 -11.72
C GLN A 204 -6.49 14.18 -11.85
N LEU A 205 -6.14 13.41 -10.81
CA LEU A 205 -5.00 12.49 -10.82
C LEU A 205 -5.08 11.53 -12.01
N ALA A 206 -6.22 10.88 -12.21
CA ALA A 206 -6.42 9.96 -13.32
C ALA A 206 -6.31 10.65 -14.68
N SER A 207 -6.87 11.84 -14.82
CA SER A 207 -6.81 12.63 -16.06
C SER A 207 -5.38 13.08 -16.36
N ASP A 208 -4.64 13.58 -15.37
CA ASP A 208 -3.24 13.99 -15.52
C ASP A 208 -2.34 12.83 -15.95
N VAL A 209 -2.56 11.63 -15.42
CA VAL A 209 -1.84 10.41 -15.83
C VAL A 209 -2.20 10.02 -17.26
N VAL A 210 -3.49 9.98 -17.61
CA VAL A 210 -3.96 9.59 -18.95
C VAL A 210 -3.48 10.56 -20.03
N GLU A 211 -3.42 11.86 -19.71
CA GLU A 211 -2.99 12.93 -20.63
C GLU A 211 -1.47 13.14 -20.60
N GLY A 212 -0.71 12.35 -19.84
CA GLY A 212 0.75 12.42 -19.78
C GLY A 212 1.30 13.68 -19.07
N ARG A 213 0.47 14.39 -18.32
CA ARG A 213 0.89 15.56 -17.50
C ARG A 213 1.57 15.16 -16.19
N LEU A 214 1.33 13.93 -15.73
CA LEU A 214 1.95 13.37 -14.54
C LEU A 214 2.50 11.99 -14.85
N ASP A 215 3.83 11.85 -14.81
CA ASP A 215 4.52 10.58 -14.87
C ASP A 215 4.78 10.07 -13.45
N LEU A 216 3.94 9.14 -12.99
CA LEU A 216 4.13 8.49 -11.70
C LEU A 216 5.27 7.48 -11.70
N GLY A 217 5.65 6.92 -12.86
CA GLY A 217 6.77 6.00 -12.97
C GLY A 217 8.10 6.68 -12.66
N ALA A 218 8.26 7.94 -13.10
CA ALA A 218 9.41 8.77 -12.76
C ALA A 218 9.54 9.07 -11.25
N LEU A 219 8.46 8.96 -10.48
CA LEU A 219 8.50 9.12 -9.02
C LEU A 219 8.87 7.84 -8.26
N GLU A 220 8.93 6.69 -8.95
CA GLU A 220 9.38 5.42 -8.39
C GLU A 220 10.90 5.19 -8.57
N ASP A 221 11.65 6.20 -9.06
CA ASP A 221 13.10 6.13 -9.17
C ASP A 221 13.77 6.10 -7.77
N PRO A 222 14.45 5.00 -7.40
CA PRO A 222 15.07 4.87 -6.08
C PRO A 222 16.24 5.85 -5.85
N GLU A 223 16.80 6.44 -6.91
CA GLU A 223 17.91 7.40 -6.80
C GLU A 223 17.41 8.84 -6.57
N LEU A 224 16.09 9.08 -6.69
CA LEU A 224 15.52 10.41 -6.53
C LEU A 224 15.51 10.79 -5.04
N ALA A 225 16.07 11.96 -4.70
CA ALA A 225 16.18 12.38 -3.31
C ALA A 225 14.80 12.59 -2.67
N THR A 226 14.66 12.27 -1.37
CA THR A 226 13.40 12.39 -0.61
C THR A 226 12.75 13.76 -0.77
N GLU A 227 13.53 14.84 -0.71
CA GLU A 227 13.03 16.22 -0.83
C GLU A 227 12.47 16.51 -2.24
N GLU A 228 13.09 15.97 -3.29
CA GLU A 228 12.63 16.15 -4.67
C GLU A 228 11.35 15.36 -4.91
N GLN A 229 11.28 14.11 -4.43
CA GLN A 229 10.07 13.30 -4.43
C GLN A 229 8.95 13.98 -3.64
N TYR A 230 9.23 14.48 -2.43
CA TYR A 230 8.26 15.20 -1.60
C TYR A 230 7.65 16.38 -2.37
N ARG A 231 8.49 17.22 -2.98
CA ARG A 231 8.03 18.37 -3.77
C ARG A 231 7.17 17.94 -4.95
N ALA A 232 7.53 16.86 -5.63
CA ALA A 232 6.75 16.34 -6.75
C ALA A 232 5.40 15.80 -6.28
N LEU A 233 5.35 15.00 -5.22
CA LEU A 233 4.12 14.48 -4.62
C LEU A 233 3.20 15.62 -4.15
N ARG A 234 3.74 16.68 -3.54
CA ARG A 234 2.97 17.85 -3.09
C ARG A 234 2.32 18.66 -4.21
N ARG A 235 2.75 18.49 -5.47
CA ARG A 235 2.09 19.10 -6.64
C ARG A 235 0.79 18.39 -7.00
N ILE A 236 0.60 17.15 -6.56
CA ILE A 236 -0.64 16.41 -6.77
C ILE A 236 -1.72 17.00 -5.86
N LYS A 237 -2.85 17.41 -6.46
CA LYS A 237 -3.94 18.05 -5.73
C LYS A 237 -4.51 17.09 -4.68
N GLY A 238 -4.61 17.58 -3.43
CA GLY A 238 -5.10 16.80 -2.29
C GLY A 238 -4.00 16.10 -1.49
N ILE A 239 -2.75 16.08 -1.96
CA ILE A 239 -1.61 15.54 -1.22
C ILE A 239 -1.02 16.64 -0.32
N GLY A 240 -1.38 16.62 0.97
CA GLY A 240 -0.73 17.41 2.03
C GLY A 240 0.44 16.67 2.68
N ASP A 241 0.98 17.18 3.80
CA ASP A 241 2.19 16.63 4.43
C ASP A 241 2.01 15.20 4.96
N TYR A 242 0.85 14.90 5.56
CA TYR A 242 0.47 13.53 5.94
C TYR A 242 0.50 12.59 4.74
N ALA A 243 -0.21 12.95 3.67
CA ALA A 243 -0.32 12.12 2.48
C ALA A 243 1.04 11.95 1.77
N ALA A 244 1.84 13.01 1.71
CA ALA A 244 3.18 12.96 1.14
C ALA A 244 4.10 12.05 1.96
N SER A 245 4.05 12.10 3.30
CA SER A 245 4.84 11.19 4.14
C SER A 245 4.45 9.72 3.96
N THR A 246 3.15 9.42 3.89
CA THR A 246 2.69 8.05 3.60
C THR A 246 3.17 7.57 2.23
N LEU A 247 3.11 8.42 1.20
CA LEU A 247 3.59 8.08 -0.14
C LEU A 247 5.11 7.96 -0.23
N LEU A 248 5.87 8.77 0.52
CA LEU A 248 7.33 8.62 0.61
C LEU A 248 7.72 7.30 1.27
N MET A 249 7.07 6.94 2.40
CA MET A 249 7.26 5.64 3.04
C MET A 249 7.02 4.49 2.06
N LEU A 250 5.98 4.62 1.23
CA LEU A 250 5.63 3.65 0.22
C LEU A 250 6.68 3.48 -0.88
N LEU A 251 7.40 4.55 -1.17
CA LEU A 251 8.49 4.59 -2.13
C LEU A 251 9.82 4.14 -1.53
N GLY A 252 9.90 3.93 -0.20
CA GLY A 252 11.14 3.54 0.49
C GLY A 252 11.86 4.69 1.20
N HIS A 253 11.25 5.88 1.22
CA HIS A 253 11.81 7.07 1.84
C HIS A 253 11.20 7.25 3.23
N TYR A 254 11.93 6.80 4.25
CA TYR A 254 11.49 6.79 5.65
C TYR A 254 12.04 7.95 6.48
N ASP A 255 12.83 8.82 5.88
CA ASP A 255 13.49 9.98 6.50
C ASP A 255 12.59 11.21 6.58
N PHE A 256 11.38 11.15 6.00
CA PHE A 256 10.36 12.19 6.09
C PHE A 256 9.15 11.74 6.93
N LEU A 257 9.00 12.37 8.11
CA LEU A 257 7.91 12.09 9.04
C LEU A 257 6.76 13.10 8.92
N GLY A 258 5.61 12.70 8.41
CA GLY A 258 4.38 13.49 8.46
C GLY A 258 3.72 13.30 9.82
N VAL A 259 3.67 14.34 10.65
CA VAL A 259 3.17 14.22 12.02
C VAL A 259 1.67 14.55 12.05
N ASP A 260 0.83 13.54 12.27
CA ASP A 260 -0.61 13.70 12.46
C ASP A 260 -1.02 13.72 13.94
N SER A 261 -2.33 13.78 14.19
CA SER A 261 -2.89 13.80 15.54
C SER A 261 -2.67 12.50 16.31
N GLU A 262 -2.66 11.35 15.63
CA GLU A 262 -2.47 10.04 16.24
C GLU A 262 -1.01 9.88 16.68
N ALA A 263 -0.05 10.27 15.83
CA ALA A 263 1.36 10.31 16.17
C ALA A 263 1.63 11.24 17.38
N LYS A 264 1.00 12.42 17.42
CA LYS A 264 1.09 13.33 18.57
C LYS A 264 0.51 12.71 19.84
N ALA A 265 -0.68 12.09 19.76
CA ALA A 265 -1.33 11.47 20.91
C ALA A 265 -0.50 10.30 21.47
N PHE A 266 0.04 9.47 20.58
CA PHE A 266 0.92 8.37 20.93
C PHE A 266 2.20 8.86 21.62
N VAL A 267 2.93 9.78 20.97
CA VAL A 267 4.20 10.31 21.51
C VAL A 267 3.97 11.04 22.83
N SER A 268 2.90 11.83 22.92
CA SER A 268 2.48 12.49 24.16
C SER A 268 2.36 11.49 25.31
N LYS A 269 1.63 10.40 25.11
CA LYS A 269 1.40 9.39 26.14
C LYS A 269 2.68 8.63 26.51
N LYS A 270 3.48 8.22 25.52
CA LYS A 270 4.65 7.36 25.74
C LYS A 270 5.86 8.12 26.27
N TYR A 271 6.14 9.30 25.72
CA TYR A 271 7.38 10.04 25.97
C TYR A 271 7.19 11.31 26.82
N PHE A 272 5.96 11.83 26.94
CA PHE A 272 5.69 13.11 27.60
C PHE A 272 4.58 13.02 28.67
N GLN A 273 4.32 11.83 29.22
CA GLN A 273 3.35 11.61 30.32
C GLN A 273 1.94 12.16 30.03
N GLY A 274 1.53 12.17 28.75
CA GLY A 274 0.23 12.68 28.32
C GLY A 274 0.14 14.20 28.15
N GLN A 275 1.25 14.94 28.28
CA GLN A 275 1.27 16.38 27.99
C GLN A 275 1.18 16.67 26.49
N PRO A 276 0.51 17.75 26.06
CA PRO A 276 0.46 18.12 24.64
C PRO A 276 1.86 18.24 24.02
N VAL A 277 2.04 17.68 22.82
CA VAL A 277 3.31 17.72 22.08
C VAL A 277 3.16 18.44 20.75
N SER A 278 4.17 19.22 20.40
CA SER A 278 4.33 19.84 19.09
C SER A 278 4.89 18.86 18.05
N GLU A 279 4.76 19.20 16.77
CA GLU A 279 5.36 18.42 15.68
C GLU A 279 6.88 18.35 15.78
N ALA A 280 7.52 19.44 16.20
CA ALA A 280 8.96 19.49 16.42
C ALA A 280 9.40 18.50 17.51
N GLN A 281 8.62 18.37 18.59
CA GLN A 281 8.91 17.39 19.64
C GLN A 281 8.74 15.96 19.15
N VAL A 282 7.70 15.67 18.35
CA VAL A 282 7.54 14.34 17.72
C VAL A 282 8.73 14.02 16.82
N ARG A 283 9.14 14.95 15.95
CA ARG A 283 10.32 14.76 15.08
C ARG A 283 11.60 14.54 15.90
N ALA A 284 11.82 15.31 16.97
CA ALA A 284 12.99 15.18 17.81
C ALA A 284 13.09 13.82 18.52
N VAL A 285 11.96 13.17 18.85
CA VAL A 285 11.96 11.82 19.41
C VAL A 285 12.52 10.79 18.43
N TYR A 286 12.23 10.96 17.13
CA TYR A 286 12.63 10.00 16.09
C TYR A 286 13.89 10.39 15.31
N GLU A 287 14.36 11.63 15.42
CA GLU A 287 15.58 12.12 14.77
C GLU A 287 16.81 11.20 14.94
N PRO A 288 17.06 10.58 16.11
CA PRO A 288 18.16 9.63 16.27
C PRO A 288 18.10 8.39 15.36
N TRP A 289 16.93 8.06 14.80
CA TRP A 289 16.74 6.95 13.86
C TRP A 289 17.20 7.28 12.42
N GLY A 290 17.65 8.52 12.18
CA GLY A 290 18.24 8.92 10.91
C GLY A 290 17.27 8.70 9.74
N ARG A 291 17.69 7.89 8.76
CA ARG A 291 16.83 7.61 7.60
C ARG A 291 15.62 6.72 7.91
N TRP A 292 15.55 6.10 9.08
CA TRP A 292 14.52 5.14 9.46
C TRP A 292 13.42 5.71 10.35
N GLN A 293 13.34 7.05 10.45
CA GLN A 293 12.38 7.77 11.31
C GLN A 293 10.94 7.26 11.20
N TYR A 294 10.44 7.04 9.98
CA TYR A 294 9.07 6.57 9.77
C TYR A 294 8.87 5.14 10.28
N LEU A 295 9.76 4.20 9.94
CA LEU A 295 9.65 2.82 10.43
C LEU A 295 9.77 2.75 11.95
N ALA A 296 10.65 3.56 12.52
CA ALA A 296 10.77 3.69 13.97
C ALA A 296 9.44 4.12 14.59
N LEU A 297 8.83 5.23 14.13
CA LEU A 297 7.51 5.64 14.62
C LEU A 297 6.46 4.55 14.41
N TRP A 298 6.44 3.92 13.23
CA TRP A 298 5.44 2.92 12.87
C TRP A 298 5.44 1.71 13.81
N PHE A 299 6.63 1.16 14.08
CA PHE A 299 6.78 -0.01 14.95
C PHE A 299 6.84 0.36 16.43
N ASP A 300 7.10 1.62 16.78
CA ASP A 300 7.04 2.11 18.14
C ASP A 300 5.58 2.32 18.60
N ALA A 301 4.74 2.81 17.69
CA ALA A 301 3.32 3.02 17.90
C ALA A 301 2.58 1.69 18.04
N PRO A 302 1.64 1.56 19.00
CA PRO A 302 0.72 0.44 19.03
C PRO A 302 -0.15 0.45 17.77
N LEU A 303 -0.66 -0.71 17.37
CA LEU A 303 -1.68 -0.81 16.30
C LEU A 303 -3.03 -0.17 16.69
N THR A 304 -3.11 0.58 17.79
CA THR A 304 -4.35 1.21 18.26
C THR A 304 -4.65 2.46 17.44
N GLY A 305 -5.84 2.49 16.84
CA GLY A 305 -6.22 3.34 15.69
C GLY A 305 -6.62 2.47 14.48
N PHE A 306 -6.10 1.24 14.46
CA PHE A 306 -6.37 0.18 13.49
C PHE A 306 -7.03 -1.06 14.13
N SER A 307 -7.55 -0.94 15.36
CA SER A 307 -8.38 -1.98 15.99
C SER A 307 -9.69 -2.27 15.25
N ASP A 308 -9.99 -1.51 14.19
CA ASP A 308 -11.06 -1.72 13.20
C ASP A 308 -10.56 -2.33 11.87
N LEU A 309 -9.31 -2.83 11.81
CA LEU A 309 -8.79 -3.50 10.61
C LEU A 309 -9.47 -4.86 10.37
N THR A 310 -9.97 -5.52 11.41
CA THR A 310 -10.97 -6.59 11.29
C THR A 310 -12.36 -6.01 11.05
#